data_AF-G8QKB5-F1
#
_entry.id   AF-G8QKB5-F1
#
_cell.length_a   1.000
_cell.length_b   1.000
_cell.length_c   1.000
_cell.angle_alpha   90.00
_cell.angle_beta   90.00
_cell.angle_gamma   90.00
#
_symmetry.space_group_name_H-M   'P 1'
#
loop_
_entity.id
_entity.type
_entity.pdbx_description
1 polymer ?
#
loop_
_entity_poly.entity_id
_entity_poly.type
_entity_poly.pdbx_seq_one_letter_code
_entity_poly.pdbx_strand_id
1 'polypeptide(L)'
;MRLIDQLQRLYCLPQQSGHVLPPGAAVTAPARRLAAADLERGPAGEAAIALHLTSPEGYARALVVEFSRSAHWPQAAALCQALTGELELPAPAVAVGGPAGYQLWLSLAEPQPVATLQAFLQALVHKYLADVPAAARRCYPVDGGEGNDCPHLPPARLANEGWSAFIDPTMGVMFADETWLPMAPNADKQADMLAALKSISTTDFQRALAQLQAESAAAVANEPLAEPPAQPIAKPFSVAPAATAASLAAPSLGSQFSDPRDFLLAVMNDAGASTEQRIEAAKALLPYFHGPKR
;
A
#
# COMPACT_ATOMS: atom_id res chain seq x y z
N MET A 1 27.88 12.86 -6.47
CA MET A 1 26.91 13.83 -7.00
C MET A 1 25.92 13.23 -7.99
N ARG A 2 26.33 12.67 -9.15
CA ARG A 2 25.40 12.21 -10.21
C ARG A 2 24.26 11.30 -9.71
N LEU A 3 24.55 10.34 -8.83
CA LEU A 3 23.52 9.47 -8.23
C LEU A 3 22.48 10.26 -7.44
N ILE A 4 22.92 11.19 -6.59
CA ILE A 4 22.05 12.01 -5.74
C ILE A 4 21.15 12.90 -6.60
N ASP A 5 21.70 13.47 -7.68
CA ASP A 5 20.92 14.27 -8.62
C ASP A 5 19.78 13.44 -9.25
N GLN A 6 20.02 12.16 -9.57
CA GLN A 6 18.98 11.27 -10.09
C GLN A 6 17.94 10.90 -9.03
N LEU A 7 18.36 10.60 -7.80
CA LEU A 7 17.45 10.33 -6.69
C LEU A 7 16.55 11.53 -6.39
N GLN A 8 17.12 12.74 -6.40
CA GLN A 8 16.39 13.98 -6.20
C GLN A 8 15.42 14.25 -7.35
N ARG A 9 15.88 14.10 -8.59
CA ARG A 9 15.05 14.26 -9.80
C ARG A 9 13.81 13.36 -9.76
N LEU A 10 13.98 12.11 -9.36
CA LEU A 10 12.93 11.10 -9.46
C LEU A 10 11.99 11.08 -8.25
N TYR A 11 12.53 11.19 -7.03
CA TYR A 11 11.78 10.78 -5.84
C TYR A 11 11.66 11.87 -4.76
N CYS A 12 12.45 12.94 -4.82
CA CYS A 12 12.41 13.98 -3.79
C CYS A 12 11.49 15.15 -4.15
N LEU A 13 10.75 15.62 -3.16
CA LEU A 13 10.08 16.92 -3.19
C LEU A 13 11.10 18.06 -3.01
N PRO A 14 10.77 19.31 -3.44
CA PRO A 14 11.65 20.46 -3.25
C PRO A 14 12.07 20.72 -1.79
N GLN A 15 11.19 20.39 -0.85
CA GLN A 15 11.44 20.47 0.59
C GLN A 15 11.33 19.08 1.23
N GLN A 16 12.06 18.11 0.66
CA GLN A 16 12.01 16.73 1.10
C GLN A 16 12.28 16.60 2.59
N SER A 17 11.37 15.90 3.29
CA SER A 17 11.52 15.55 4.69
C SER A 17 11.74 14.05 4.83
N GLY A 18 12.37 13.64 5.92
CA GLY A 18 12.62 12.22 6.19
C GLY A 18 13.54 12.04 7.39
N HIS A 19 14.13 10.84 7.45
CA HIS A 19 14.97 10.43 8.57
C HIS A 19 16.34 9.98 8.07
N VAL A 20 17.36 10.32 8.84
CA VAL A 20 18.72 9.82 8.66
C VAL A 20 19.01 8.93 9.87
N LEU A 21 19.12 7.63 9.62
CA LEU A 21 19.16 6.61 10.66
C LEU A 21 20.48 5.84 10.55
N PRO A 22 21.02 5.33 11.66
CA PRO A 22 22.04 4.29 11.57
C PRO A 22 21.52 3.11 10.74
N PRO A 23 22.39 2.39 9.99
CA PRO A 23 22.01 1.20 9.25
C PRO A 23 21.24 0.20 10.11
N GLY A 24 20.01 -0.17 9.68
CA GLY A 24 19.17 -1.13 10.40
C GLY A 24 18.42 -0.59 11.63
N ALA A 25 18.60 0.68 11.99
CA ALA A 25 17.90 1.26 13.13
C ALA A 25 16.44 1.58 12.78
N ALA A 26 15.55 1.35 13.75
CA ALA A 26 14.17 1.79 13.67
C ALA A 26 14.07 3.32 13.66
N VAL A 27 13.00 3.83 13.03
CA VAL A 27 12.71 5.25 13.03
C VAL A 27 12.28 5.68 14.44
N THR A 28 13.14 6.42 15.13
CA THR A 28 12.91 6.88 16.52
C THR A 28 12.98 8.40 16.68
N ALA A 29 13.60 9.09 15.72
CA ALA A 29 13.74 10.54 15.70
C ALA A 29 12.65 11.20 14.85
N PRO A 30 12.25 12.45 15.16
CA PRO A 30 11.30 13.18 14.32
C PRO A 30 11.86 13.42 12.93
N ALA A 31 10.98 13.46 11.93
CA ALA A 31 11.35 13.78 10.57
C ALA A 31 11.97 15.18 10.51
N ARG A 32 13.00 15.36 9.69
CA ARG A 32 13.60 16.66 9.40
C ARG A 32 13.75 16.86 7.90
N ARG A 33 13.96 18.11 7.49
CA ARG A 33 14.33 18.43 6.11
C ARG A 33 15.68 17.79 5.78
N LEU A 34 15.74 17.05 4.66
CA LEU A 34 16.94 16.39 4.18
C LEU A 34 17.72 17.32 3.24
N ALA A 35 19.03 17.41 3.44
CA ALA A 35 19.94 18.04 2.49
C ALA A 35 20.54 17.01 1.51
N ALA A 36 21.14 17.48 0.40
CA ALA A 36 21.84 16.58 -0.52
C ALA A 36 22.94 15.76 0.18
N ALA A 37 23.68 16.38 1.11
CA ALA A 37 24.69 15.71 1.92
C ALA A 37 24.12 14.61 2.83
N ASP A 38 22.85 14.70 3.25
CA ASP A 38 22.21 13.61 3.98
C ASP A 38 21.97 12.41 3.07
N LEU A 39 21.54 12.65 1.82
CA LEU A 39 21.31 11.59 0.83
C LEU A 39 22.61 10.88 0.43
N GLU A 40 23.76 11.57 0.45
CA GLU A 40 25.08 11.00 0.17
C GLU A 40 25.50 9.92 1.19
N ARG A 41 24.98 9.99 2.41
CA ARG A 41 25.29 9.05 3.49
C ARG A 41 24.72 7.65 3.25
N GLY A 42 23.67 7.54 2.43
CA GLY A 42 23.08 6.26 2.01
C GLY A 42 24.08 5.45 1.17
N PRO A 43 24.45 5.91 -0.03
CA PRO A 43 25.44 5.24 -0.88
C PRO A 43 26.82 5.08 -0.23
N ALA A 44 27.19 5.96 0.71
CA ALA A 44 28.42 5.82 1.50
C ALA A 44 28.36 4.72 2.57
N GLY A 45 27.16 4.18 2.86
CA GLY A 45 26.95 3.15 3.88
C GLY A 45 27.00 3.66 5.32
N GLU A 46 26.92 4.98 5.49
CA GLU A 46 27.01 5.66 6.78
C GLU A 46 25.64 5.80 7.46
N ALA A 47 24.56 5.81 6.68
CA ALA A 47 23.20 5.93 7.18
C ALA A 47 22.19 5.24 6.26
N ALA A 48 21.07 4.81 6.81
CA ALA A 48 19.86 4.50 6.07
C ALA A 48 19.00 5.78 5.98
N ILE A 49 18.50 6.08 4.79
CA ILE A 49 17.63 7.24 4.54
C ILE A 49 16.20 6.76 4.37
N ALA A 50 15.28 7.22 5.22
CA ALA A 50 13.86 6.96 5.07
C ALA A 50 13.17 8.23 4.57
N LEU A 51 12.45 8.15 3.45
CA LEU A 51 11.81 9.31 2.82
C LEU A 51 10.36 9.45 3.24
N HIS A 52 9.97 10.64 3.71
CA HIS A 52 8.56 10.98 3.84
C HIS A 52 8.03 11.38 2.45
N LEU A 53 7.32 10.47 1.77
CA LEU A 53 6.86 10.72 0.40
C LEU A 53 5.78 11.82 0.30
N THR A 54 5.05 12.04 1.38
CA THR A 54 3.98 13.03 1.50
C THR A 54 4.52 14.38 1.98
N SER A 55 4.15 15.44 1.27
CA SER A 55 4.39 16.82 1.68
C SER A 55 3.38 17.24 2.76
N PRO A 56 3.69 18.27 3.58
CA PRO A 56 2.73 18.82 4.55
C PRO A 56 1.40 19.27 3.93
N GLU A 57 1.42 19.62 2.65
CA GLU A 57 0.26 20.04 1.85
C GLU A 57 -0.57 18.87 1.31
N GLY A 58 -0.17 17.62 1.59
CA GLY A 58 -0.90 16.42 1.16
C GLY A 58 -0.63 15.98 -0.28
N TYR A 59 0.56 16.30 -0.82
CA TYR A 59 0.98 15.89 -2.16
C TYR A 59 2.17 14.93 -2.08
N ALA A 60 2.28 14.00 -3.04
CA ALA A 60 3.48 13.18 -3.17
C ALA A 60 3.97 13.15 -4.63
N ARG A 61 5.29 13.00 -4.79
CA ARG A 61 5.97 12.91 -6.10
C ARG A 61 6.36 11.47 -6.46
N ALA A 62 6.28 10.54 -5.52
CA ALA A 62 6.64 9.16 -5.77
C ALA A 62 5.63 8.21 -5.11
N LEU A 63 5.52 7.02 -5.68
CA LEU A 63 4.85 5.88 -5.07
C LEU A 63 5.86 4.75 -4.90
N VAL A 64 5.69 3.97 -3.84
CA VAL A 64 6.51 2.78 -3.60
C VAL A 64 5.61 1.61 -3.27
N VAL A 65 5.84 0.48 -3.95
CA VAL A 65 5.23 -0.81 -3.62
C VAL A 65 6.33 -1.75 -3.16
N GLU A 66 6.30 -2.15 -1.90
CA GLU A 66 7.25 -3.07 -1.30
C GLU A 66 6.65 -4.47 -1.14
N PHE A 67 7.48 -5.48 -1.33
CA PHE A 67 7.16 -6.90 -1.24
C PHE A 67 8.07 -7.53 -0.20
N SER A 68 7.56 -7.79 1.01
CA SER A 68 8.35 -8.18 2.18
C SER A 68 8.99 -9.58 2.10
N ARG A 69 8.75 -10.34 1.02
CA ARG A 69 9.32 -11.68 0.83
C ARG A 69 9.99 -11.78 -0.52
N SER A 70 11.17 -12.40 -0.54
CA SER A 70 11.88 -12.72 -1.77
C SER A 70 11.08 -13.64 -2.71
N ALA A 71 10.21 -14.50 -2.15
CA ALA A 71 9.30 -15.34 -2.92
C ALA A 71 8.27 -14.56 -3.77
N HIS A 72 8.07 -13.26 -3.52
CA HIS A 72 7.11 -12.42 -4.26
C HIS A 72 7.69 -11.75 -5.51
N TRP A 73 8.90 -12.14 -5.93
CA TRP A 73 9.47 -11.68 -7.19
C TRP A 73 8.53 -11.84 -8.41
N PRO A 74 7.85 -12.98 -8.62
CA PRO A 74 6.95 -13.13 -9.77
C PRO A 74 5.84 -12.08 -9.81
N GLN A 75 5.29 -11.70 -8.64
CA GLN A 75 4.26 -10.67 -8.53
C GLN A 75 4.83 -9.27 -8.76
N ALA A 76 6.03 -8.97 -8.25
CA ALA A 76 6.71 -7.71 -8.55
C ALA A 76 7.02 -7.57 -10.05
N ALA A 77 7.50 -8.63 -10.69
CA ALA A 77 7.80 -8.66 -12.12
C ALA A 77 6.53 -8.53 -12.97
N ALA A 78 5.45 -9.21 -12.60
CA ALA A 78 4.16 -9.10 -13.28
C ALA A 78 3.60 -7.67 -13.16
N LEU A 79 3.73 -7.03 -12.00
CA LEU A 79 3.31 -5.64 -11.82
C LEU A 79 4.13 -4.67 -12.70
N CYS A 80 5.45 -4.85 -12.81
CA CYS A 80 6.27 -4.05 -13.74
C CYS A 80 5.80 -4.20 -15.19
N GLN A 81 5.49 -5.43 -15.62
CA GLN A 81 4.98 -5.69 -16.97
C GLN A 81 3.62 -5.05 -17.18
N ALA A 82 2.69 -5.17 -16.23
CA ALA A 82 1.38 -4.56 -16.31
C ALA A 82 1.45 -3.03 -16.36
N LEU A 83 2.30 -2.40 -15.53
CA LEU A 83 2.51 -0.95 -15.53
C LEU A 83 2.92 -0.45 -16.92
N THR A 84 3.87 -1.12 -17.56
CA THR A 84 4.41 -0.67 -18.86
C THR A 84 3.59 -1.13 -20.06
N GLY A 85 3.03 -2.34 -20.03
CA GLY A 85 2.33 -2.95 -21.15
C GLY A 85 0.84 -2.67 -21.19
N GLU A 86 0.15 -2.75 -20.05
CA GLU A 86 -1.32 -2.57 -19.98
C GLU A 86 -1.72 -1.13 -19.66
N LEU A 87 -1.00 -0.50 -18.73
CA LEU A 87 -1.28 0.88 -18.30
C LEU A 87 -0.46 1.92 -19.09
N GLU A 88 0.46 1.46 -19.94
CA GLU A 88 1.34 2.26 -20.78
C GLU A 88 2.11 3.34 -19.99
N LEU A 89 2.45 3.04 -18.73
CA LEU A 89 3.22 3.91 -17.85
C LEU A 89 4.73 3.70 -18.02
N PRO A 90 5.56 4.72 -17.74
CA PRO A 90 6.99 4.54 -17.57
C PRO A 90 7.35 3.41 -16.60
N ALA A 91 8.44 2.68 -16.91
CA ALA A 91 8.93 1.60 -16.06
C ALA A 91 9.33 2.11 -14.67
N PRO A 92 8.94 1.40 -13.59
CA PRO A 92 9.41 1.71 -12.25
C PRO A 92 10.90 1.37 -12.10
N ALA A 93 11.58 1.98 -11.13
CA ALA A 93 12.84 1.42 -10.65
C ALA A 93 12.55 0.20 -9.78
N VAL A 94 13.29 -0.88 -9.99
CA VAL A 94 13.24 -2.07 -9.15
C VAL A 94 14.41 -2.00 -8.18
N ALA A 95 14.17 -2.23 -6.90
CA ALA A 95 15.20 -2.28 -5.88
C ALA A 95 15.08 -3.52 -5.00
N VAL A 96 16.20 -3.90 -4.41
CA VAL A 96 16.30 -4.93 -3.38
C VAL A 96 16.62 -4.27 -2.04
N GLY A 97 15.94 -4.67 -0.97
CA GLY A 97 15.91 -3.97 0.32
C GLY A 97 16.23 -4.84 1.54
N GLY A 98 16.87 -5.99 1.34
CA GLY A 98 17.16 -6.93 2.42
C GLY A 98 15.89 -7.55 2.99
N PRO A 99 15.65 -7.47 4.31
CA PRO A 99 14.41 -7.95 4.93
C PRO A 99 13.13 -7.34 4.37
N ALA A 100 13.21 -6.16 3.73
CA ALA A 100 12.08 -5.54 3.04
C ALA A 100 11.74 -6.19 1.68
N GLY A 101 12.57 -7.13 1.21
CA GLY A 101 12.41 -7.85 -0.05
C GLY A 101 12.63 -6.96 -1.26
N TYR A 102 11.65 -6.90 -2.17
CA TYR A 102 11.71 -6.07 -3.38
C TYR A 102 10.90 -4.78 -3.23
N GLN A 103 11.33 -3.72 -3.90
CA GLN A 103 10.62 -2.45 -3.95
C GLN A 103 10.47 -1.98 -5.39
N LEU A 104 9.30 -1.47 -5.74
CA LEU A 104 9.01 -0.82 -7.02
C LEU A 104 8.79 0.67 -6.77
N TRP A 105 9.63 1.50 -7.38
CA TRP A 105 9.61 2.95 -7.21
C TRP A 105 9.07 3.63 -8.46
N LEU A 106 7.92 4.29 -8.34
CA LEU A 106 7.29 5.06 -9.41
C LEU A 106 7.54 6.55 -9.17
N SER A 107 8.03 7.25 -10.19
CA SER A 107 8.30 8.68 -10.15
C SER A 107 7.19 9.44 -10.89
N LEU A 108 6.64 10.49 -10.31
CA LEU A 108 5.65 11.38 -10.93
C LEU A 108 6.33 12.66 -11.41
N ALA A 109 5.98 13.13 -12.61
CA ALA A 109 6.56 14.34 -13.18
C ALA A 109 6.13 15.59 -12.39
N GLU A 110 4.87 15.61 -11.94
CA GLU A 110 4.30 16.61 -11.04
C GLU A 110 3.73 15.94 -9.78
N PRO A 111 3.90 16.53 -8.59
CA PRO A 111 3.27 16.02 -7.37
C PRO A 111 1.75 15.92 -7.52
N GLN A 112 1.16 14.81 -7.10
CA GLN A 112 -0.29 14.58 -7.13
C GLN A 112 -0.86 14.52 -5.70
N PRO A 113 -2.17 14.78 -5.50
CA PRO A 113 -2.81 14.64 -4.20
C PRO A 113 -2.69 13.20 -3.68
N VAL A 114 -2.34 13.05 -2.40
CA VAL A 114 -2.15 11.74 -1.75
C VAL A 114 -3.40 10.86 -1.85
N ALA A 115 -4.60 11.44 -1.71
CA ALA A 115 -5.86 10.71 -1.86
C ALA A 115 -5.99 10.05 -3.25
N THR A 116 -5.58 10.74 -4.30
CA THR A 116 -5.61 10.21 -5.68
C THR A 116 -4.58 9.09 -5.85
N LEU A 117 -3.39 9.25 -5.27
CA LEU A 117 -2.34 8.23 -5.30
C LEU A 117 -2.72 6.97 -4.53
N GLN A 118 -3.39 7.13 -3.39
CA GLN A 118 -3.93 6.03 -2.61
C GLN A 118 -5.01 5.28 -3.37
N ALA A 119 -5.95 5.98 -4.01
CA ALA A 119 -6.96 5.34 -4.87
C ALA A 119 -6.31 4.55 -6.02
N PHE A 120 -5.26 5.09 -6.64
CA PHE A 120 -4.48 4.39 -7.66
C PHE A 120 -3.79 3.13 -7.10
N LEU A 121 -3.12 3.23 -5.95
CA LEU A 121 -2.47 2.08 -5.30
C LEU A 121 -3.47 1.00 -4.90
N GLN A 122 -4.64 1.39 -4.35
CA GLN A 122 -5.70 0.45 -3.99
C GLN A 122 -6.21 -0.30 -5.23
N ALA A 123 -6.44 0.41 -6.34
CA ALA A 123 -6.89 -0.20 -7.59
C ALA A 123 -5.82 -1.11 -8.20
N LEU A 124 -4.55 -0.71 -8.19
CA LEU A 124 -3.42 -1.55 -8.61
C LEU A 124 -3.32 -2.84 -7.77
N VAL A 125 -3.40 -2.70 -6.46
CA VAL A 125 -3.33 -3.83 -5.53
C VAL A 125 -4.50 -4.78 -5.74
N HIS A 126 -5.71 -4.25 -5.90
CA HIS A 126 -6.91 -5.06 -6.13
C HIS A 126 -6.83 -5.84 -7.45
N LYS A 127 -6.35 -5.23 -8.53
CA LYS A 127 -6.27 -5.86 -9.85
C LYS A 127 -5.10 -6.83 -9.98
N TYR A 128 -3.90 -6.42 -9.58
CA TYR A 128 -2.66 -7.15 -9.91
C TYR A 128 -2.06 -7.89 -8.72
N LEU A 129 -2.40 -7.54 -7.48
CA LEU A 129 -1.80 -8.08 -6.26
C LEU A 129 -2.83 -8.71 -5.31
N ALA A 130 -3.99 -9.14 -5.83
CA ALA A 130 -5.04 -9.80 -5.04
C ALA A 130 -4.51 -11.04 -4.28
N ASP A 131 -3.58 -11.78 -4.89
CA ASP A 131 -3.01 -13.02 -4.34
C ASP A 131 -1.85 -12.78 -3.34
N VAL A 132 -1.37 -11.54 -3.20
CA VAL A 132 -0.31 -11.20 -2.24
C VAL A 132 -0.95 -10.80 -0.92
N PRO A 133 -0.66 -11.44 0.23
CA PRO A 133 -1.25 -11.05 1.51
C PRO A 133 -0.92 -9.60 1.91
N ALA A 134 -1.84 -8.90 2.59
CA ALA A 134 -1.63 -7.52 3.02
C ALA A 134 -0.41 -7.36 3.95
N ALA A 135 -0.12 -8.36 4.78
CA ALA A 135 1.08 -8.36 5.63
C ALA A 135 2.40 -8.58 4.87
N ALA A 136 2.34 -9.03 3.61
CA ALA A 136 3.50 -9.31 2.76
C ALA A 136 3.78 -8.21 1.74
N ARG A 137 3.02 -7.11 1.77
CA ARG A 137 3.18 -5.96 0.89
C ARG A 137 3.01 -4.66 1.68
N ARG A 138 3.68 -3.60 1.25
CA ARG A 138 3.45 -2.23 1.76
C ARG A 138 3.35 -1.27 0.60
N CYS A 139 2.49 -0.27 0.71
CA CYS A 139 2.28 0.72 -0.33
C CYS A 139 2.41 2.12 0.27
N TYR A 140 3.16 2.98 -0.41
CA TYR A 140 3.40 4.36 0.00
C TYR A 140 2.97 5.31 -1.12
N PRO A 141 2.31 6.44 -0.82
CA PRO A 141 2.01 6.97 0.53
C PRO A 141 0.95 6.15 1.28
N VAL A 142 1.13 6.00 2.60
CA VAL A 142 0.21 5.26 3.50
C VAL A 142 -1.08 6.05 3.77
N ASP A 143 -2.14 5.35 4.15
CA ASP A 143 -3.40 5.95 4.60
C ASP A 143 -3.26 6.51 6.03
N GLY A 144 -3.80 7.71 6.28
CA GLY A 144 -3.76 8.38 7.59
C GLY A 144 -2.34 8.71 8.10
N GLY A 145 -1.67 9.67 7.46
CA GLY A 145 -0.24 10.05 7.58
C GLY A 145 0.34 10.46 8.95
N GLU A 146 0.05 9.73 10.02
CA GLU A 146 0.62 9.92 11.36
C GLU A 146 1.64 8.83 11.76
N GLY A 147 2.01 7.94 10.84
CA GLY A 147 2.98 6.87 11.09
C GLY A 147 4.41 7.22 10.69
N ASN A 148 5.39 6.68 11.43
CA ASN A 148 6.82 6.66 11.07
C ASN A 148 7.14 5.70 9.90
N ASP A 149 6.13 5.32 9.12
CA ASP A 149 6.22 4.31 8.07
C ASP A 149 6.64 4.99 6.76
N CYS A 150 7.94 4.94 6.47
CA CYS A 150 8.57 5.59 5.34
C CYS A 150 9.43 4.55 4.59
N PRO A 151 9.38 4.50 3.25
CA PRO A 151 10.25 3.60 2.51
C PRO A 151 11.71 4.04 2.64
N HIS A 152 12.58 3.05 2.79
CA HIS A 152 14.02 3.27 2.82
C HIS A 152 14.57 3.44 1.40
N LEU A 153 15.24 4.56 1.14
CA LEU A 153 15.82 4.89 -0.16
C LEU A 153 17.10 4.08 -0.43
N PRO A 154 17.17 3.32 -1.53
CA PRO A 154 18.40 2.68 -1.99
C PRO A 154 19.34 3.69 -2.69
N PRO A 155 20.65 3.39 -2.79
CA PRO A 155 21.34 2.32 -2.08
C PRO A 155 21.69 2.71 -0.65
N ALA A 156 21.66 1.75 0.27
CA ALA A 156 22.04 1.91 1.66
C ALA A 156 22.57 0.61 2.24
N ARG A 157 23.46 0.70 3.25
CA ARG A 157 23.92 -0.46 4.01
C ARG A 157 22.82 -0.94 4.95
N LEU A 158 22.64 -2.26 5.02
CA LEU A 158 21.65 -2.96 5.82
C LEU A 158 22.27 -3.45 7.15
N ALA A 159 21.41 -3.88 8.08
CA ALA A 159 21.83 -4.39 9.39
C ALA A 159 22.74 -5.64 9.29
N ASN A 160 22.50 -6.48 8.28
CA ASN A 160 23.24 -7.72 8.02
C ASN A 160 24.52 -7.49 7.19
N GLU A 161 25.03 -6.26 7.14
CA GLU A 161 26.16 -5.82 6.31
C GLU A 161 25.94 -5.88 4.79
N GLY A 162 24.81 -6.43 4.35
CA GLY A 162 24.37 -6.37 2.96
C GLY A 162 23.99 -4.96 2.52
N TRP A 163 23.68 -4.81 1.24
CA TRP A 163 23.35 -3.52 0.63
C TRP A 163 22.03 -3.59 -0.11
N SER A 164 21.19 -2.58 0.09
CA SER A 164 20.10 -2.29 -0.82
C SER A 164 20.64 -1.62 -2.08
N ALA A 165 19.98 -1.86 -3.20
CA ALA A 165 20.38 -1.30 -4.49
C ALA A 165 19.23 -1.33 -5.48
N PHE A 166 19.26 -0.42 -6.46
CA PHE A 166 18.47 -0.56 -7.68
C PHE A 166 19.09 -1.65 -8.56
N ILE A 167 18.24 -2.50 -9.12
CA ILE A 167 18.62 -3.62 -9.96
C ILE A 167 17.89 -3.54 -11.31
N ASP A 168 18.49 -4.15 -12.32
CA ASP A 168 17.78 -4.38 -13.57
C ASP A 168 16.63 -5.38 -13.31
N PRO A 169 15.41 -5.12 -13.80
CA PRO A 169 14.27 -6.03 -13.60
C PRO A 169 14.56 -7.46 -14.08
N THR A 170 15.38 -7.65 -15.12
CA THR A 170 15.75 -8.99 -15.62
C THR A 170 16.60 -9.79 -14.62
N MET A 171 17.23 -9.12 -13.66
CA MET A 171 18.05 -9.76 -12.64
C MET A 171 17.28 -10.17 -11.39
N GLY A 172 16.00 -9.83 -11.25
CA GLY A 172 15.29 -10.02 -9.98
C GLY A 172 15.23 -11.48 -9.50
N VAL A 173 15.17 -12.47 -10.40
CA VAL A 173 15.21 -13.90 -10.04
C VAL A 173 16.48 -14.29 -9.28
N MET A 174 17.60 -13.59 -9.52
CA MET A 174 18.88 -13.86 -8.83
C MET A 174 18.82 -13.51 -7.33
N PHE A 175 17.80 -12.77 -6.90
CA PHE A 175 17.60 -12.30 -5.53
C PHE A 175 16.46 -13.04 -4.81
N ALA A 176 15.99 -14.17 -5.37
CA ALA A 176 14.86 -14.92 -4.84
C ALA A 176 15.14 -15.57 -3.46
N ASP A 177 16.41 -15.77 -3.11
CA ASP A 177 16.83 -16.25 -1.78
C ASP A 177 17.23 -15.08 -0.87
N GLU A 178 18.13 -14.23 -1.36
CA GLU A 178 18.65 -13.07 -0.63
C GLU A 178 18.41 -11.79 -1.42
N THR A 179 17.56 -10.92 -0.90
CA THR A 179 17.19 -9.63 -1.52
C THR A 179 18.16 -8.52 -1.16
N TRP A 180 19.47 -8.77 -1.21
CA TRP A 180 20.50 -7.75 -0.97
C TRP A 180 21.77 -8.06 -1.76
N LEU A 181 22.65 -7.06 -1.90
CA LEU A 181 23.99 -7.25 -2.42
C LEU A 181 25.00 -7.50 -1.28
N PRO A 182 26.01 -8.37 -1.47
CA PRO A 182 27.04 -8.61 -0.47
C PRO A 182 28.08 -7.47 -0.37
N MET A 183 28.07 -6.53 -1.32
CA MET A 183 29.01 -5.42 -1.40
C MET A 183 28.31 -4.14 -1.85
N ALA A 184 28.94 -2.99 -1.58
CA ALA A 184 28.41 -1.70 -1.97
C ALA A 184 28.17 -1.64 -3.49
N PRO A 185 26.98 -1.20 -3.94
CA PRO A 185 26.73 -1.05 -5.36
C PRO A 185 27.57 0.10 -5.93
N ASN A 186 28.02 -0.06 -7.18
CA ASN A 186 28.75 1.00 -7.86
C ASN A 186 27.84 2.21 -8.11
N ALA A 187 28.22 3.38 -7.57
CA ALA A 187 27.38 4.58 -7.61
C ALA A 187 27.12 5.10 -9.03
N ASP A 188 28.08 4.99 -9.96
CA ASP A 188 27.91 5.42 -11.35
C ASP A 188 26.92 4.51 -12.08
N LYS A 189 27.02 3.19 -11.89
CA LYS A 189 26.06 2.23 -12.46
C LYS A 189 24.64 2.45 -11.93
N GLN A 190 24.50 2.75 -10.64
CA GLN A 190 23.20 3.11 -10.04
C GLN A 190 22.65 4.39 -10.68
N ALA A 191 23.52 5.40 -10.87
CA ALA A 191 23.13 6.67 -11.49
C ALA A 191 22.72 6.49 -12.96
N ASP A 192 23.44 5.68 -13.74
CA ASP A 192 23.11 5.39 -15.14
C ASP A 192 21.75 4.69 -15.26
N MET A 193 21.48 3.71 -14.40
CA MET A 193 20.19 3.01 -14.36
C MET A 193 19.04 3.99 -14.08
N LEU A 194 19.18 4.84 -13.06
CA LEU A 194 18.15 5.83 -12.72
C LEU A 194 18.02 6.93 -13.78
N ALA A 195 19.11 7.31 -14.47
CA ALA A 195 19.07 8.30 -15.54
C ALA A 195 18.23 7.84 -16.74
N ALA A 196 18.16 6.53 -17.01
CA ALA A 196 17.33 5.96 -18.06
C ALA A 196 15.82 6.00 -17.74
N LEU A 197 15.45 6.18 -16.47
CA LEU A 197 14.06 6.18 -16.04
C LEU A 197 13.37 7.53 -16.29
N LYS A 198 12.09 7.44 -16.62
CA LYS A 198 11.20 8.59 -16.87
C LYS A 198 10.16 8.70 -15.76
N SER A 199 9.83 9.93 -15.41
CA SER A 199 8.69 10.20 -14.55
C SER A 199 7.37 10.07 -15.33
N ILE A 200 6.33 9.59 -14.67
CA ILE A 200 4.97 9.47 -15.18
C ILE A 200 4.38 10.87 -15.31
N SER A 201 3.90 11.22 -16.51
CA SER A 201 3.21 12.50 -16.71
C SER A 201 1.86 12.51 -15.99
N THR A 202 1.38 13.69 -15.58
CA THR A 202 0.02 13.81 -15.01
C THR A 202 -1.04 13.21 -15.94
N THR A 203 -0.94 13.42 -17.26
CA THR A 203 -1.88 12.86 -18.23
C THR A 203 -1.89 11.34 -18.23
N ASP A 204 -0.72 10.71 -18.29
CA ASP A 204 -0.60 9.24 -18.29
C ASP A 204 -1.12 8.64 -16.99
N PHE A 205 -0.79 9.28 -15.87
CA PHE A 205 -1.26 8.87 -14.55
C PHE A 205 -2.79 8.89 -14.45
N GLN A 206 -3.43 10.01 -14.84
CA GLN A 206 -4.89 10.14 -14.77
C GLN A 206 -5.60 9.15 -15.70
N ARG A 207 -5.03 8.90 -16.89
CA ARG A 207 -5.52 7.86 -17.82
C ARG A 207 -5.46 6.47 -17.19
N ALA A 208 -4.32 6.10 -16.59
CA ALA A 208 -4.16 4.78 -15.98
C ALA A 208 -5.10 4.59 -14.78
N LEU A 209 -5.29 5.64 -13.96
CA LEU A 209 -6.24 5.62 -12.87
C LEU A 209 -7.68 5.41 -13.36
N ALA A 210 -8.11 6.16 -14.38
CA ALA A 210 -9.45 6.03 -14.94
C ALA A 210 -9.70 4.63 -15.53
N GLN A 211 -8.69 4.05 -16.19
CA GLN A 211 -8.75 2.69 -16.72
C GLN A 211 -8.96 1.66 -15.60
N LEU A 212 -8.15 1.71 -14.53
CA LEU A 212 -8.27 0.81 -13.38
C LEU A 212 -9.62 0.93 -12.67
N GLN A 213 -10.14 2.16 -12.55
CA GLN A 213 -11.44 2.41 -11.94
C GLN A 213 -12.61 1.88 -12.79
N ALA A 214 -12.54 2.06 -14.11
CA ALA A 214 -13.56 1.57 -15.03
C ALA A 214 -13.65 0.03 -15.02
N GLU A 215 -12.50 -0.65 -15.02
CA GLU A 215 -12.44 -2.11 -14.94
C GLU A 215 -12.97 -2.64 -13.60
N SER A 216 -12.63 -1.96 -12.51
CA SER A 216 -13.15 -2.33 -11.18
C SER A 216 -14.67 -2.16 -11.10
N ALA A 217 -15.22 -1.08 -11.65
CA ALA A 217 -16.66 -0.86 -11.70
C ALA A 217 -17.38 -1.91 -12.58
N ALA A 218 -16.78 -2.30 -13.70
CA ALA A 218 -17.31 -3.33 -14.57
C ALA A 218 -17.31 -4.72 -13.91
N ALA A 219 -16.30 -5.03 -13.09
CA ALA A 219 -16.23 -6.30 -12.36
C ALA A 219 -17.37 -6.44 -11.33
N VAL A 220 -17.69 -5.38 -10.59
CA VAL A 220 -18.80 -5.36 -9.61
C VAL A 220 -20.17 -5.47 -10.31
N ALA A 221 -20.31 -4.87 -11.49
CA ALA A 221 -21.55 -4.98 -12.28
C ALA A 221 -21.75 -6.37 -12.91
N ASN A 222 -20.67 -7.13 -13.12
CA ASN A 222 -20.69 -8.47 -13.69
C ASN A 222 -20.62 -9.59 -12.63
N GLU A 223 -20.61 -9.29 -11.34
CA GLU A 223 -20.86 -10.31 -10.32
C GLU A 223 -22.27 -10.88 -10.58
N PRO A 224 -22.39 -12.18 -10.88
CA PRO A 224 -23.70 -12.78 -11.12
C PRO A 224 -24.52 -12.56 -9.86
N LEU A 225 -25.66 -11.87 -9.98
CA LEU A 225 -26.72 -11.98 -8.99
C LEU A 225 -26.92 -13.47 -8.78
N ALA A 226 -26.55 -13.97 -7.60
CA ALA A 226 -26.79 -15.35 -7.22
C ALA A 226 -28.26 -15.65 -7.51
N GLU A 227 -28.49 -16.49 -8.52
CA GLU A 227 -29.81 -16.95 -8.89
C GLU A 227 -30.44 -17.56 -7.64
N PRO A 228 -31.63 -17.09 -7.18
CA PRO A 228 -32.28 -17.67 -6.02
C PRO A 228 -32.46 -19.17 -6.28
N PRO A 229 -32.16 -20.07 -5.31
CA PRO A 229 -32.27 -21.50 -5.54
C PRO A 229 -33.68 -21.86 -5.99
N ALA A 230 -33.77 -22.43 -7.19
CA ALA A 230 -35.00 -22.96 -7.76
C ALA A 230 -35.59 -24.02 -6.81
N GLN A 231 -36.70 -23.67 -6.16
CA GLN A 231 -37.48 -24.61 -5.38
C GLN A 231 -38.18 -25.61 -6.32
N PRO A 232 -38.23 -26.92 -5.97
CA PRO A 232 -38.91 -27.91 -6.80
C PRO A 232 -40.43 -27.71 -6.78
N ILE A 233 -41.00 -27.81 -7.98
CA ILE A 233 -42.41 -27.61 -8.30
C ILE A 233 -43.30 -28.65 -7.58
N ALA A 234 -44.21 -28.18 -6.73
CA ALA A 234 -45.39 -28.93 -6.30
C ALA A 234 -46.67 -28.15 -6.69
N LYS A 235 -47.64 -28.89 -7.22
CA LYS A 235 -48.91 -28.43 -7.83
C LYS A 235 -49.87 -27.71 -6.86
N PRO A 236 -50.88 -26.98 -7.38
CA PRO A 236 -51.44 -25.80 -6.74
C PRO A 236 -52.59 -26.14 -5.78
N PHE A 237 -52.70 -25.39 -4.69
CA PHE A 237 -53.97 -25.13 -4.03
C PHE A 237 -54.09 -23.64 -3.71
N SER A 238 -55.24 -23.10 -4.11
CA SER A 238 -55.65 -21.71 -4.04
C SER A 238 -56.07 -21.31 -2.62
N VAL A 239 -55.58 -20.19 -2.09
CA VAL A 239 -56.37 -18.98 -1.74
C VAL A 239 -55.45 -17.83 -1.28
N ALA A 240 -55.72 -16.63 -1.77
CA ALA A 240 -55.20 -15.34 -1.29
C ALA A 240 -56.10 -14.82 -0.13
N PRO A 241 -55.84 -13.64 0.51
CA PRO A 241 -54.76 -12.69 0.28
C PRO A 241 -54.08 -12.14 1.57
N ALA A 242 -53.03 -11.33 1.35
CA ALA A 242 -52.67 -10.10 2.07
C ALA A 242 -51.26 -10.05 2.71
N ALA A 243 -50.60 -8.96 2.33
CA ALA A 243 -49.64 -8.16 3.08
C ALA A 243 -48.15 -8.52 3.05
N THR A 244 -47.42 -7.45 2.70
CA THR A 244 -46.08 -7.03 3.15
C THR A 244 -44.85 -7.67 2.52
N ALA A 245 -44.22 -6.83 1.70
CA ALA A 245 -42.82 -6.84 1.34
C ALA A 245 -41.91 -6.96 2.57
N ALA A 246 -40.89 -7.82 2.47
CA ALA A 246 -39.57 -7.58 3.06
C ALA A 246 -38.57 -8.57 2.45
N SER A 247 -37.74 -8.04 1.56
CA SER A 247 -36.54 -8.66 1.03
C SER A 247 -35.57 -8.94 2.20
N LEU A 248 -35.10 -10.17 2.35
CA LEU A 248 -34.02 -10.52 3.28
C LEU A 248 -32.68 -10.08 2.67
N ALA A 249 -32.43 -8.78 2.74
CA ALA A 249 -31.08 -8.24 2.73
C ALA A 249 -30.47 -8.50 4.10
N ALA A 250 -29.28 -9.10 4.15
CA ALA A 250 -28.46 -9.11 5.35
C ALA A 250 -28.28 -7.67 5.84
N PRO A 251 -28.72 -7.32 7.06
CA PRO A 251 -28.64 -5.94 7.48
C PRO A 251 -27.21 -5.64 7.91
N SER A 252 -26.58 -4.73 7.18
CA SER A 252 -25.45 -3.94 7.64
C SER A 252 -25.77 -3.39 9.04
N LEU A 253 -25.04 -3.87 10.06
CA LEU A 253 -25.19 -3.49 11.47
C LEU A 253 -25.04 -1.97 11.72
N GLY A 254 -24.60 -1.19 10.73
CA GLY A 254 -24.41 0.25 10.82
C GLY A 254 -25.67 1.12 10.74
N SER A 255 -26.84 0.57 10.39
CA SER A 255 -28.08 1.37 10.21
C SER A 255 -29.21 1.07 11.19
N GLN A 256 -29.03 0.12 12.11
CA GLN A 256 -30.10 -0.38 12.99
C GLN A 256 -30.06 0.15 14.42
N PHE A 257 -28.98 0.82 14.82
CA PHE A 257 -28.81 1.30 16.19
C PHE A 257 -28.68 2.82 16.19
N SER A 258 -29.66 3.50 16.77
CA SER A 258 -29.62 4.95 16.98
C SER A 258 -28.82 5.34 18.22
N ASP A 259 -28.57 4.40 19.13
CA ASP A 259 -27.75 4.58 20.34
C ASP A 259 -26.43 3.78 20.21
N PRO A 260 -25.25 4.42 20.36
CA PRO A 260 -23.96 3.75 20.38
C PRO A 260 -23.83 2.62 21.41
N ARG A 261 -24.56 2.71 22.53
CA ARG A 261 -24.58 1.67 23.57
C ARG A 261 -25.23 0.38 23.08
N ASP A 262 -26.36 0.49 22.36
CA ASP A 262 -27.07 -0.67 21.82
C ASP A 262 -26.25 -1.37 20.74
N PHE A 263 -25.53 -0.59 19.93
CA PHE A 263 -24.56 -1.13 18.97
C PHE A 263 -23.45 -1.92 19.68
N LEU A 264 -22.82 -1.36 20.71
CA LEU A 264 -21.75 -2.03 21.45
C LEU A 264 -22.26 -3.29 22.18
N LEU A 265 -23.49 -3.27 22.68
CA LEU A 265 -24.15 -4.43 23.27
C LEU A 265 -24.41 -5.53 22.23
N ALA A 266 -24.84 -5.16 21.02
CA ALA A 266 -25.03 -6.11 19.92
C ALA A 266 -23.69 -6.72 19.50
N VAL A 267 -22.65 -5.90 19.31
CA VAL A 267 -21.28 -6.37 18.95
C VAL A 267 -20.70 -7.29 20.02
N MET A 268 -20.88 -6.98 21.32
CA MET A 268 -20.40 -7.81 22.41
C MET A 268 -21.04 -9.22 22.42
N ASN A 269 -22.32 -9.33 22.01
CA ASN A 269 -23.09 -10.58 22.02
C ASN A 269 -23.11 -11.32 20.68
N ASP A 270 -22.49 -10.76 19.63
CA ASP A 270 -22.46 -11.36 18.30
C ASP A 270 -21.46 -12.53 18.23
N ALA A 271 -21.95 -13.72 17.89
CA ALA A 271 -21.12 -14.92 17.73
C ALA A 271 -20.23 -14.89 16.48
N GLY A 272 -20.56 -14.05 15.49
CA GLY A 272 -19.77 -13.82 14.28
C GLY A 272 -18.67 -12.76 14.45
N ALA A 273 -18.73 -11.95 15.50
CA ALA A 273 -17.71 -10.94 15.79
C ALA A 273 -16.43 -11.55 16.38
N SER A 274 -15.28 -10.97 16.05
CA SER A 274 -14.00 -11.47 16.57
C SER A 274 -13.94 -11.33 18.10
N THR A 275 -13.17 -12.18 18.75
CA THR A 275 -13.03 -12.14 20.22
C THR A 275 -12.45 -10.81 20.70
N GLU A 276 -11.56 -10.20 19.92
CA GLU A 276 -10.98 -8.88 20.22
C GLU A 276 -12.03 -7.76 20.13
N GLN A 277 -12.89 -7.79 19.10
CA GLN A 277 -13.99 -6.82 18.96
C GLN A 277 -14.99 -6.91 20.11
N ARG A 278 -15.30 -8.13 20.57
CA ARG A 278 -16.15 -8.35 21.75
C ARG A 278 -15.52 -7.83 23.04
N ILE A 279 -14.20 -7.97 23.19
CA ILE A 279 -13.45 -7.45 24.36
C ILE A 279 -13.44 -5.92 24.36
N GLU A 280 -13.19 -5.27 23.23
CA GLU A 280 -13.20 -3.80 23.12
C GLU A 280 -14.60 -3.22 23.35
N ALA A 281 -15.65 -3.86 22.83
CA ALA A 281 -17.02 -3.46 23.10
C ALA A 281 -17.38 -3.60 24.59
N ALA A 282 -16.95 -4.68 25.25
CA ALA A 282 -17.13 -4.87 26.69
C ALA A 282 -16.41 -3.81 27.52
N LYS A 283 -15.17 -3.45 27.16
CA LYS A 283 -14.41 -2.37 27.83
C LYS A 283 -15.11 -1.02 27.71
N ALA A 284 -15.61 -0.68 26.52
CA ALA A 284 -16.31 0.57 26.28
C ALA A 284 -17.63 0.67 27.07
N LEU A 285 -18.26 -0.46 27.40
CA LEU A 285 -19.50 -0.51 28.17
C LEU A 285 -19.30 -0.48 29.70
N LEU A 286 -18.07 -0.69 30.21
CA LEU A 286 -17.77 -0.70 31.65
C LEU A 286 -18.30 0.52 32.43
N PRO A 287 -18.22 1.78 31.92
CA PRO A 287 -18.74 2.95 32.64
C PRO A 287 -20.26 2.91 32.87
N TYR A 288 -21.00 2.15 32.07
CA TYR A 288 -22.47 2.14 32.04
C TYR A 288 -23.09 0.96 32.82
N PHE A 289 -22.26 0.02 33.30
CA PHE A 289 -22.68 -1.13 34.12
C PHE A 289 -22.49 -0.93 35.63
N HIS A 290 -22.00 0.22 36.08
CA HIS A 290 -21.91 0.56 37.49
C HIS A 290 -23.23 1.22 37.96
N GLY A 291 -24.17 0.39 38.39
CA GLY A 291 -25.32 0.85 39.16
C GLY A 291 -24.88 1.50 40.48
N PRO A 292 -25.66 2.44 41.04
CA PRO A 292 -25.34 3.08 42.32
C PRO A 292 -25.25 2.01 43.43
N LYS A 293 -24.22 2.10 44.27
CA LYS A 293 -24.22 1.42 45.58
C LYS A 293 -25.47 1.88 46.33
N ARG A 294 -26.37 0.94 46.63
CA ARG A 294 -27.37 1.12 47.70
C ARG A 294 -26.65 1.36 49.02
#